data_AF-A0A969TYS9-F1
#
_entry.id   AF-A0A969TYS9-F1
#
_cell.length_a   1.000
_cell.length_b   1.000
_cell.length_c   1.000
_cell.angle_alpha   90.00
_cell.angle_beta   90.00
_cell.angle_gamma   90.00
#
_symmetry.space_group_name_H-M   'P 1'
#
loop_
_entity.id
_entity.type
_entity.pdbx_description
1 polymer ?
#
loop_
_entity_poly.entity_id
_entity_poly.type
_entity_poly.pdbx_seq_one_letter_code
_entity_poly.pdbx_strand_id
1 'polypeptide(L)'
;MNPRTTLSQNSPKPAMTFVCAGDRKPPTTYAHIEGEVNLKPLMSWRSEYLFPGDSAIELCQQTAQKLQRQYDKQQDYLLAGDWTNERWKVCLVSQQGEGCDSRNSVYLFSLNSNYQSMRCLMENIEPLQCPRSRGQLISIPGGRYRPTWWPF
;
A
#
# COMPACT_ATOMS: atom_id res chain seq x y z
N MET A 1 32.32 -33.47 -23.63
CA MET A 1 31.52 -33.74 -22.41
C MET A 1 32.01 -32.75 -21.35
N ASN A 2 31.27 -31.80 -20.79
CA ASN A 2 29.85 -31.42 -20.80
C ASN A 2 29.76 -29.88 -20.64
N PRO A 3 28.84 -29.17 -21.31
CA PRO A 3 28.53 -27.80 -20.94
C PRO A 3 27.72 -27.80 -19.64
N ARG A 4 28.18 -27.04 -18.63
CA ARG A 4 27.45 -26.75 -17.40
C ARG A 4 26.22 -25.92 -17.77
N THR A 5 25.05 -26.53 -17.78
CA THR A 5 23.77 -25.84 -17.89
C THR A 5 23.56 -25.04 -16.60
N THR A 6 23.75 -23.72 -16.66
CA THR A 6 23.26 -22.81 -15.64
C THR A 6 21.74 -22.79 -15.72
N LEU A 7 21.08 -23.49 -14.81
CA LEU A 7 19.65 -23.34 -14.56
C LEU A 7 19.41 -21.92 -14.06
N SER A 8 18.95 -21.04 -14.95
CA SER A 8 18.31 -19.78 -14.57
C SER A 8 17.02 -20.15 -13.84
N GLN A 9 17.07 -20.21 -12.51
CA GLN A 9 15.86 -20.31 -11.67
C GLN A 9 15.13 -18.97 -11.72
N ASN A 10 14.44 -18.70 -12.85
CA ASN A 10 13.31 -17.79 -12.85
C ASN A 10 12.16 -18.53 -12.16
N SER A 11 12.17 -18.53 -10.83
CA SER A 11 10.99 -18.96 -10.06
C SER A 11 9.82 -18.06 -10.49
N PRO A 12 8.68 -18.62 -10.95
CA PRO A 12 7.52 -17.81 -11.28
C PRO A 12 7.09 -17.02 -10.03
N LYS A 13 6.89 -15.71 -10.18
CA LYS A 13 6.29 -14.89 -9.13
C LYS A 13 4.93 -15.51 -8.78
N PRO A 14 4.65 -15.82 -7.50
CA PRO A 14 3.39 -16.48 -7.14
C PRO A 14 2.22 -15.61 -7.57
N ALA A 15 1.15 -16.18 -8.13
CA ALA A 15 -0.01 -15.39 -8.52
C ALA A 15 -0.57 -14.65 -7.29
N MET A 16 -0.83 -13.36 -7.43
CA MET A 16 -1.37 -12.53 -6.35
C MET A 16 -2.62 -11.82 -6.81
N THR A 17 -3.62 -11.77 -5.94
CA THR A 17 -4.87 -11.03 -6.17
C THR A 17 -5.15 -10.06 -5.04
N PHE A 18 -5.54 -8.84 -5.37
CA PHE A 18 -5.95 -7.83 -4.40
C PHE A 18 -7.46 -7.74 -4.35
N VAL A 19 -8.01 -7.85 -3.14
CA VAL A 19 -9.46 -7.80 -2.91
C VAL A 19 -9.81 -6.84 -1.79
N CYS A 20 -11.01 -6.28 -1.86
CA CYS A 20 -11.59 -5.51 -0.77
C CYS A 20 -12.65 -6.35 -0.06
N ALA A 21 -12.48 -6.55 1.26
CA ALA A 21 -13.53 -7.08 2.11
C ALA A 21 -14.36 -5.92 2.67
N GLY A 22 -15.37 -5.49 1.90
CA GLY A 22 -16.21 -4.32 2.21
C GLY A 22 -17.29 -4.57 3.28
N ASP A 23 -17.62 -5.82 3.53
CA ASP A 23 -18.56 -6.28 4.56
C ASP A 23 -17.96 -6.26 5.97
N ARG A 24 -16.63 -6.17 6.07
CA ARG A 24 -15.91 -6.01 7.34
C ARG A 24 -15.97 -4.57 7.86
N LYS A 25 -15.82 -4.41 9.18
CA LYS A 25 -15.73 -3.11 9.85
C LYS A 25 -14.41 -3.04 10.65
N PRO A 26 -13.43 -2.23 10.22
CA PRO A 26 -13.43 -1.43 8.98
C PRO A 26 -13.33 -2.30 7.72
N PRO A 27 -13.72 -1.79 6.53
CA PRO A 27 -13.36 -2.42 5.26
C PRO A 27 -11.85 -2.63 5.18
N THR A 28 -11.40 -3.74 4.61
CA THR A 28 -9.96 -4.06 4.54
C THR A 28 -9.56 -4.53 3.15
N THR A 29 -8.50 -3.94 2.60
CA THR A 29 -7.83 -4.45 1.41
C THR A 29 -6.92 -5.60 1.83
N TYR A 30 -7.02 -6.73 1.12
CA TYR A 30 -6.21 -7.92 1.31
C TYR A 30 -5.41 -8.26 0.06
N ALA A 31 -4.25 -8.88 0.25
CA ALA A 31 -3.61 -9.69 -0.79
C ALA A 31 -3.91 -11.17 -0.55
N HIS A 32 -4.31 -11.85 -1.61
CA HIS A 32 -4.33 -13.30 -1.70
C HIS A 32 -3.10 -13.74 -2.49
N ILE A 33 -2.27 -14.61 -1.92
CA ILE A 33 -1.12 -15.21 -2.59
C ILE A 33 -1.49 -16.66 -2.86
N GLU A 34 -1.39 -17.09 -4.12
CA GLU A 34 -1.69 -18.46 -4.49
C GLU A 34 -0.80 -19.43 -3.70
N GLY A 35 -1.43 -20.46 -3.11
CA GLY A 35 -0.77 -21.40 -2.21
C GLY A 35 -0.77 -21.00 -0.73
N GLU A 36 -1.15 -19.76 -0.39
CA GLU A 36 -1.39 -19.35 1.00
C GLU A 36 -2.86 -19.48 1.38
N VAL A 37 -3.10 -20.13 2.52
CA VAL A 37 -4.46 -20.34 3.06
C VAL A 37 -5.09 -19.03 3.56
N ASN A 38 -4.27 -18.10 4.05
CA ASN A 38 -4.73 -16.89 4.71
C ASN A 38 -4.51 -15.65 3.84
N LEU A 39 -5.56 -14.84 3.72
CA LEU A 39 -5.45 -13.49 3.16
C LEU A 39 -4.54 -12.62 4.02
N LYS A 40 -3.62 -11.88 3.40
CA LYS A 40 -2.75 -10.92 4.08
C LYS A 40 -3.41 -9.55 4.12
N PRO A 41 -3.76 -9.00 5.30
CA PRO A 41 -4.31 -7.65 5.37
C PRO A 41 -3.24 -6.64 4.93
N LEU A 42 -3.66 -5.66 4.13
CA LEU A 42 -2.81 -4.59 3.64
C LEU A 42 -3.19 -3.23 4.22
N MET A 43 -4.47 -2.89 4.18
CA MET A 43 -4.97 -1.57 4.55
C MET A 43 -6.36 -1.70 5.16
N SER A 44 -6.54 -1.20 6.37
CA SER A 44 -7.82 -1.19 7.09
C SER A 44 -8.41 0.21 7.10
N TRP A 45 -9.50 0.40 6.34
CA TRP A 45 -10.09 1.69 5.97
C TRP A 45 -11.02 2.23 7.05
N ARG A 46 -10.44 2.79 8.11
CA ARG A 46 -11.19 3.51 9.13
C ARG A 46 -11.50 4.92 8.65
N SER A 47 -12.76 5.34 8.74
CA SER A 47 -13.24 6.64 8.27
C SER A 47 -12.48 7.84 8.84
N GLU A 48 -11.96 7.70 10.06
CA GLU A 48 -11.20 8.74 10.76
C GLU A 48 -9.88 9.07 10.06
N TYR A 49 -9.31 8.12 9.33
CA TYR A 49 -8.11 8.34 8.53
C TYR A 49 -8.38 9.00 7.18
N LEU A 50 -9.65 9.11 6.77
CA LEU A 50 -10.07 9.57 5.45
C LEU A 50 -10.57 11.01 5.51
N PHE A 51 -10.68 11.65 4.35
CA PHE A 51 -11.26 13.00 4.31
C PHE A 51 -12.77 12.95 4.59
N PRO A 52 -13.34 14.01 5.18
CA PRO A 52 -14.79 14.14 5.28
C PRO A 52 -15.44 13.98 3.89
N GLY A 53 -16.38 13.04 3.78
CA GLY A 53 -17.07 12.72 2.53
C GLY A 53 -16.48 11.53 1.75
N ASP A 54 -15.27 11.07 2.08
CA ASP A 54 -14.70 9.87 1.47
C ASP A 54 -15.40 8.60 2.00
N SER A 55 -15.73 7.69 1.09
CA SER A 55 -16.28 6.39 1.43
C SER A 55 -15.18 5.36 1.64
N ALA A 56 -15.12 4.79 2.85
CA ALA A 56 -14.14 3.76 3.21
C ALA A 56 -14.20 2.53 2.30
N ILE A 57 -15.42 2.11 1.92
CA ILE A 57 -15.62 0.95 1.04
C ILE A 57 -15.20 1.26 -0.39
N GLU A 58 -15.46 2.47 -0.90
CA GLU A 58 -15.03 2.88 -2.23
C GLU A 58 -13.51 2.97 -2.32
N LEU A 59 -12.85 3.59 -1.32
CA LEU A 59 -11.39 3.67 -1.28
C LEU A 59 -10.75 2.28 -1.19
N CYS A 60 -11.36 1.37 -0.42
CA CYS A 60 -10.93 -0.02 -0.34
C CYS A 60 -11.01 -0.74 -1.69
N GLN A 61 -12.14 -0.60 -2.40
CA GLN A 61 -12.33 -1.20 -3.73
C GLN A 61 -11.40 -0.58 -4.78
N GLN A 62 -11.32 0.75 -4.85
CA GLN A 62 -10.47 1.48 -5.79
C GLN A 62 -8.99 1.14 -5.58
N THR A 63 -8.54 1.07 -4.32
CA THR A 63 -7.15 0.72 -4.00
C THR A 63 -6.83 -0.72 -4.38
N ALA A 64 -7.71 -1.67 -4.07
CA ALA A 64 -7.54 -3.07 -4.51
C ALA A 64 -7.43 -3.18 -6.04
N GLN A 65 -8.31 -2.50 -6.77
CA GLN A 65 -8.27 -2.47 -8.25
C GLN A 65 -7.01 -1.80 -8.81
N LYS A 66 -6.54 -0.72 -8.19
CA LYS A 66 -5.28 -0.06 -8.60
C LYS A 66 -4.09 -0.97 -8.35
N LEU A 67 -4.02 -1.63 -7.20
CA LEU A 67 -2.98 -2.60 -6.87
C LEU A 67 -2.99 -3.77 -7.85
N GLN A 68 -4.15 -4.35 -8.14
CA GLN A 68 -4.28 -5.44 -9.13
C GLN A 68 -3.77 -5.01 -10.51
N ARG A 69 -4.25 -3.87 -11.02
CA ARG A 69 -3.82 -3.37 -12.34
C ARG A 69 -2.33 -3.10 -12.43
N GLN A 70 -1.68 -2.70 -11.33
CA GLN A 70 -0.23 -2.54 -11.34
C GLN A 70 0.49 -3.88 -11.24
N TYR A 71 -0.01 -4.81 -10.43
CA TYR A 71 0.53 -6.16 -10.33
C TYR A 71 0.49 -6.90 -11.67
N ASP A 72 -0.62 -6.80 -12.40
CA ASP A 72 -0.81 -7.45 -13.71
C ASP A 72 0.16 -6.94 -14.78
N LYS A 73 0.73 -5.74 -14.61
CA LYS A 73 1.77 -5.20 -15.49
C LYS A 73 3.15 -5.79 -15.22
N GLN A 74 3.29 -6.67 -14.23
CA GLN A 74 4.55 -7.31 -13.84
C GLN A 74 5.69 -6.31 -13.56
N GLN A 75 5.33 -5.12 -13.08
CA GLN A 75 6.30 -4.12 -12.65
C GLN A 75 6.41 -4.15 -11.13
N ASP A 76 7.63 -3.99 -10.63
CA ASP A 76 7.87 -3.86 -9.22
C ASP A 76 7.53 -2.46 -8.75
N TYR A 77 6.76 -2.40 -7.67
CA TYR A 77 6.35 -1.15 -7.06
C TYR A 77 6.50 -1.21 -5.55
N LEU A 78 6.76 -0.03 -4.97
CA LEU A 78 6.85 0.20 -3.54
C LEU A 78 5.75 1.18 -3.13
N LEU A 79 5.25 1.05 -1.90
CA LEU A 79 4.37 2.07 -1.33
C LEU A 79 5.21 3.22 -0.81
N ALA A 80 4.91 4.42 -1.31
CA ALA A 80 5.47 5.67 -0.85
C ALA A 80 4.36 6.57 -0.28
N GLY A 81 4.71 7.30 0.77
CA GLY A 81 3.85 8.29 1.40
C GLY A 81 4.59 9.61 1.47
N ASP A 82 3.93 10.68 1.04
CA ASP A 82 4.55 12.00 0.98
C ASP A 82 3.51 13.10 1.21
N TRP A 83 3.94 14.22 1.79
CA TRP A 83 3.10 15.39 1.98
C TRP A 83 3.20 16.29 0.74
N THR A 84 2.23 16.19 -0.16
CA THR A 84 2.23 17.00 -1.39
C THR A 84 0.85 17.60 -1.64
N ASN A 85 0.81 18.85 -2.11
CA ASN A 85 -0.42 19.63 -2.30
C ASN A 85 -1.32 19.66 -1.04
N GLU A 86 -0.72 19.95 0.11
CA GLU A 86 -1.42 20.09 1.40
C GLU A 86 -2.13 18.82 1.91
N ARG A 87 -1.78 17.65 1.36
CA ARG A 87 -2.36 16.36 1.74
C ARG A 87 -1.28 15.32 1.88
N TRP A 88 -1.46 14.41 2.83
CA TRP A 88 -0.63 13.21 2.90
C TRP A 88 -1.10 12.22 1.85
N LYS A 89 -0.37 12.08 0.75
CA LYS A 89 -0.69 11.17 -0.35
C LYS A 89 0.00 9.83 -0.17
N VAL A 90 -0.65 8.79 -0.66
CA VAL A 90 -0.11 7.43 -0.77
C VAL A 90 -0.12 7.02 -2.23
N CYS A 91 1.01 6.50 -2.70
CA CYS A 91 1.22 6.15 -4.09
C CYS A 91 2.09 4.89 -4.22
N LEU A 92 2.10 4.33 -5.43
CA LEU A 92 3.07 3.33 -5.85
C LEU A 92 4.20 4.01 -6.62
N VAL A 93 5.44 3.61 -6.36
CA VAL A 93 6.64 4.10 -7.05
C VAL A 93 7.53 2.94 -7.47
N SER A 94 8.31 3.10 -8.55
CA SER A 94 9.16 2.03 -9.07
C SER A 94 10.50 1.90 -8.37
N GLN A 95 10.98 2.97 -7.71
CA GLN A 95 12.29 2.98 -7.07
C GLN A 95 12.24 3.43 -5.62
N GLN A 96 13.11 2.84 -4.81
CA GLN A 96 13.34 3.27 -3.44
C GLN A 96 14.02 4.64 -3.48
N GLY A 97 13.26 5.70 -3.25
CA GLY A 97 13.76 7.05 -3.50
C GLY A 97 12.62 8.01 -3.68
N GLU A 98 11.67 7.53 -4.47
CA GLU A 98 10.63 8.33 -5.06
C GLU A 98 9.47 8.61 -4.10
N GLY A 99 8.90 9.80 -4.26
CA GLY A 99 7.66 10.23 -3.62
C GLY A 99 6.51 10.28 -4.62
N CYS A 100 5.36 10.77 -4.18
CA CYS A 100 4.13 10.77 -4.98
C CYS A 100 4.07 11.81 -6.10
N ASP A 101 5.12 12.63 -6.25
CA ASP A 101 5.28 13.56 -7.35
C ASP A 101 6.28 13.04 -8.41
N SER A 102 6.77 11.79 -8.28
CA SER A 102 7.65 11.18 -9.29
C SER A 102 6.89 10.90 -10.59
N ARG A 103 7.60 10.95 -11.73
CA ARG A 103 7.01 10.81 -13.08
C ARG A 103 6.25 9.50 -13.29
N ASN A 104 6.72 8.43 -12.64
CA ASN A 104 6.16 7.09 -12.77
C ASN A 104 5.32 6.69 -11.55
N SER A 105 5.05 7.64 -10.64
CA SER A 105 4.22 7.36 -9.48
C SER A 105 2.76 7.12 -9.88
N VAL A 106 2.11 6.20 -9.18
CA VAL A 106 0.68 5.93 -9.34
C VAL A 106 -0.02 6.29 -8.03
N TYR A 107 -0.77 7.39 -8.05
CA TYR A 107 -1.57 7.81 -6.91
C TYR A 107 -2.62 6.76 -6.53
N LEU A 108 -2.63 6.37 -5.25
CA LEU A 108 -3.63 5.47 -4.69
C LEU A 108 -4.75 6.28 -4.02
N PHE A 109 -4.43 7.00 -2.94
CA PHE A 109 -5.37 7.75 -2.12
C PHE A 109 -4.65 8.81 -1.27
N SER A 110 -5.39 9.64 -0.55
CA SER A 110 -4.86 10.62 0.41
C SER A 110 -5.44 10.37 1.79
N LEU A 111 -4.68 10.67 2.84
CA LEU A 111 -5.12 10.60 4.22
C LEU A 111 -5.50 11.99 4.74
N ASN A 112 -6.42 11.98 5.70
CA ASN A 112 -6.77 13.14 6.50
C ASN A 112 -5.50 13.77 7.10
N SER A 113 -5.39 15.10 7.05
CA SER A 113 -4.21 15.86 7.48
C SER A 113 -3.81 15.64 8.94
N ASN A 114 -4.74 15.16 9.79
CA ASN A 114 -4.45 14.79 11.18
C ASN A 114 -3.58 13.51 11.30
N TYR A 115 -3.43 12.74 10.22
CA TYR A 115 -2.69 11.48 10.17
C TYR A 115 -1.68 11.51 9.02
N GLN A 116 -0.41 11.73 9.35
CA GLN A 116 0.68 11.86 8.37
C GLN A 116 1.47 10.55 8.20
N SER A 117 0.80 9.41 8.37
CA SER A 117 1.44 8.12 8.21
C SER A 117 0.44 7.08 7.76
N MET A 118 0.77 6.35 6.69
CA MET A 118 0.00 5.17 6.27
C MET A 118 0.14 4.00 7.23
N ARG A 119 1.11 4.05 8.15
CA ARG A 119 1.39 2.98 9.12
C ARG A 119 0.13 2.59 9.89
N CYS A 120 -0.65 3.57 10.33
CA CYS A 120 -1.85 3.29 11.12
C CYS A 120 -2.94 2.57 10.31
N LEU A 121 -3.05 2.88 9.02
CA LEU A 121 -3.95 2.18 8.09
C LEU A 121 -3.48 0.74 7.86
N MET A 122 -2.18 0.53 7.68
CA MET A 122 -1.60 -0.76 7.31
C MET A 122 -1.48 -1.73 8.49
N GLU A 123 -1.11 -1.22 9.67
CA GLU A 123 -1.03 -2.00 10.92
C GLU A 123 -2.38 -2.14 11.63
N ASN A 124 -3.47 -1.62 11.03
CA ASN A 124 -4.81 -1.60 11.63
C ASN A 124 -4.83 -1.00 13.05
N ILE A 125 -4.04 0.05 13.27
CA ILE A 125 -4.01 0.76 14.55
C ILE A 125 -5.32 1.54 14.69
N GLU A 126 -5.85 1.66 15.90
CA GLU A 126 -7.03 2.48 16.15
C GLU A 126 -6.69 3.99 16.12
N PRO A 127 -7.61 4.87 15.68
CA PRO A 127 -7.32 6.29 15.50
C PRO A 127 -6.91 7.04 16.77
N LEU A 128 -7.29 6.54 17.95
CA LEU A 128 -6.86 7.09 19.25
C LEU A 128 -5.44 6.65 19.65
N GLN A 129 -5.01 5.50 19.15
CA GLN A 129 -3.68 4.92 19.43
C GLN A 129 -2.66 5.30 18.35
N CYS A 130 -3.14 5.74 17.19
CA CYS A 130 -2.31 6.28 16.13
C CYS A 130 -1.77 7.66 16.54
N PRO A 131 -0.45 7.89 16.56
CA PRO A 131 0.11 9.20 16.88
C PRO A 131 -0.38 10.24 15.88
N ARG A 132 -1.17 11.20 16.37
CA ARG A 132 -1.67 12.34 15.58
C ARG A 132 -0.57 13.39 15.50
N SER A 133 -0.13 13.75 14.30
CA SER A 133 0.79 14.87 14.12
C SER A 133 0.02 16.19 14.21
N ARG A 134 -0.26 16.67 15.42
CA ARG A 134 -0.64 18.07 15.64
C ARG A 134 0.62 18.88 15.90
N GLY A 135 1.13 19.54 14.86
CA GLY A 135 2.08 20.64 15.03
C GLY A 135 3.47 20.27 15.52
N GLN A 136 4.18 19.47 14.74
CA GLN A 136 5.64 19.60 14.59
C GLN A 136 5.98 18.84 13.31
N LEU A 137 6.66 19.51 12.37
CA LEU A 137 7.43 18.85 11.31
C LEU A 137 8.53 18.03 11.99
N ILE A 138 8.15 16.91 12.59
CA ILE A 138 9.09 15.83 12.79
C ILE A 138 9.28 15.29 11.39
N SER A 139 10.50 15.39 10.89
CA SER A 139 10.91 14.67 9.69
C SER A 139 10.79 13.19 10.03
N ILE A 140 9.59 12.62 9.88
CA ILE A 140 9.43 11.19 9.74
C ILE A 140 10.08 10.93 8.39
N PRO A 141 11.25 10.27 8.33
CA PRO A 141 11.86 9.99 7.04
C PRO A 141 10.80 9.22 6.26
N GLY A 142 10.28 9.83 5.18
CA GLY A 142 9.08 9.42 4.44
C GLY A 142 9.03 7.92 4.29
N GLY A 143 8.41 7.26 5.27
CA GLY A 143 8.71 5.87 5.63
C GLY A 143 8.20 4.99 4.53
N ARG A 144 9.08 4.68 3.56
CA ARG A 144 8.81 3.79 2.43
C ARG A 144 8.47 2.45 3.03
N TYR A 145 7.20 2.10 3.00
CA TYR A 145 6.72 0.88 3.60
C TYR A 145 6.89 -0.26 2.61
N ARG A 146 7.69 -1.25 3.00
CA ARG A 146 7.82 -2.53 2.29
C ARG A 146 7.19 -3.60 3.18
N PRO A 147 5.99 -4.12 2.87
CA PRO A 147 5.47 -5.26 3.59
C PRO A 147 6.48 -6.40 3.46
N THR A 148 6.96 -6.94 4.58
CA THR A 148 8.00 -7.98 4.62
C THR A 148 7.60 -9.28 3.90
N TRP A 149 6.29 -9.49 3.75
CA TRP A 149 5.71 -10.65 3.09
C TRP A 149 5.47 -10.45 1.59
N TRP A 150 5.62 -9.23 1.04
CA TRP A 150 5.34 -8.96 -0.37
C TRP A 150 6.50 -9.44 -1.25
N PRO A 151 6.31 -10.50 -2.06
CA PRO A 151 7.36 -11.03 -2.90
C PRO A 151 7.54 -10.14 -4.13
N PHE A 152 8.80 -9.82 -4.41
CA PHE A 152 9.27 -9.17 -5.62
C PHE A 152 8.95 -10.04 -6.84
#